data_AF-A0A259LLH8-F1
#
_entry.id   AF-A0A259LLH8-F1
#
_cell.length_a   1.000
_cell.length_b   1.000
_cell.length_c   1.000
_cell.angle_alpha   90.00
_cell.angle_beta   90.00
_cell.angle_gamma   90.00
#
_symmetry.space_group_name_H-M   'P 1'
#
loop_
_entity.id
_entity.type
_entity.pdbx_description
1 polymer ?
#
loop_
_entity_poly.entity_id
_entity_poly.type
_entity_poly.pdbx_seq_one_letter_code
_entity_poly.pdbx_strand_id
1 'polypeptide(L)'
;MTTLKAILGPTNTGKTHYAIERMLGHGTGMIGLPLRLLAREVYDRVVAAKGYAHAALITGEERICPPTARYFICTVESMPVDIRPDFL
;
A
#
# COMPACT_ATOMS: atom_id res chain seq x y z
N MET A 1 12.57 -13.10 12.47
CA MET A 1 12.15 -13.97 11.35
C MET A 1 11.16 -13.20 10.50
N THR A 2 11.43 -13.01 9.21
CA THR A 2 10.46 -12.48 8.26
C THR A 2 9.43 -13.56 7.95
N THR A 3 8.14 -13.25 8.16
CA THR A 3 7.04 -14.20 7.91
C THR A 3 6.37 -13.85 6.60
N LEU A 4 6.43 -14.74 5.61
CA LEU A 4 5.66 -14.63 4.38
C LEU A 4 4.29 -15.29 4.59
N LYS A 5 3.20 -14.59 4.25
CA LYS A 5 1.84 -15.13 4.32
C LYS A 5 1.12 -14.96 2.98
N ALA A 6 0.72 -16.08 2.38
CA ALA A 6 -0.14 -16.09 1.20
C ALA A 6 -1.60 -16.21 1.62
N ILE A 7 -2.44 -15.26 1.22
CA ILE A 7 -3.89 -15.31 1.40
C ILE A 7 -4.51 -15.66 0.04
N LEU A 8 -5.11 -16.84 -0.07
CA LEU A 8 -5.65 -17.37 -1.33
C LEU A 8 -7.18 -17.47 -1.28
N GLY A 9 -7.82 -17.18 -2.41
CA GLY A 9 -9.27 -17.26 -2.56
C GLY A 9 -9.77 -16.61 -3.85
N PRO A 10 -10.99 -16.91 -4.31
CA PRO A 10 -11.60 -16.34 -5.51
C PRO A 10 -11.65 -14.80 -5.51
N THR A 11 -11.93 -14.16 -6.64
CA THR A 11 -12.17 -12.71 -6.68
C THR A 11 -13.32 -12.30 -5.73
N ASN A 12 -13.31 -11.05 -5.25
CA ASN A 12 -14.33 -10.50 -4.37
C ASN A 12 -14.53 -11.22 -3.00
N THR A 13 -13.45 -11.75 -2.41
CA THR A 13 -13.46 -12.46 -1.11
C THR A 13 -12.70 -11.72 0.00
N GLY A 14 -12.55 -10.39 -0.09
CA GLY A 14 -11.99 -9.58 0.99
C GLY A 14 -10.47 -9.66 1.21
N LYS A 15 -9.70 -10.36 0.36
CA LYS A 15 -8.24 -10.51 0.52
C LYS A 15 -7.49 -9.17 0.57
N THR A 16 -7.81 -8.26 -0.35
CA THR A 16 -7.20 -6.93 -0.41
C THR A 16 -7.57 -6.11 0.83
N HIS A 17 -8.81 -6.24 1.32
CA HIS A 17 -9.25 -5.61 2.56
C HIS A 17 -8.41 -6.09 3.75
N TYR A 18 -8.27 -7.42 3.90
CA TYR A 18 -7.43 -8.01 4.93
C TYR A 18 -5.98 -7.49 4.87
N ALA A 19 -5.36 -7.47 3.68
CA ALA A 19 -3.99 -6.98 3.52
C ALA A 19 -3.85 -5.51 3.96
N ILE A 20 -4.79 -4.64 3.58
CA ILE A 20 -4.78 -3.22 3.95
C ILE A 20 -4.96 -3.05 5.47
N GLU A 21 -5.89 -3.75 6.10
CA GLU A 21 -6.07 -3.67 7.56
C GLU A 21 -4.82 -4.12 8.33
N ARG A 22 -4.19 -5.20 7.86
CA ARG A 22 -2.93 -5.68 8.45
C ARG A 22 -1.82 -4.64 8.28
N MET A 23 -1.68 -4.06 7.09
CA MET A 23 -0.71 -2.99 6.82
C MET A 23 -0.94 -1.77 7.73
N LEU A 24 -2.17 -1.31 7.87
CA LEU A 24 -2.51 -0.13 8.67
C LEU A 24 -2.35 -0.35 10.19
N GLY A 25 -2.25 -1.60 10.63
CA GLY A 25 -1.86 -1.97 12.00
C GLY A 25 -0.37 -1.82 12.29
N HIS A 26 0.47 -1.56 11.28
CA HIS A 26 1.92 -1.37 11.43
C HIS A 26 2.29 0.12 11.34
N GLY A 27 3.46 0.48 11.88
CA GLY A 27 3.95 1.86 11.89
C GLY A 27 4.29 2.38 10.49
N THR A 28 4.85 1.51 9.65
CA THR A 28 5.15 1.74 8.23
C THR A 28 4.66 0.58 7.37
N GLY A 29 4.31 0.85 6.11
CA GLY A 29 3.76 -0.17 5.21
C GLY A 29 3.94 0.16 3.73
N MET A 30 4.02 -0.85 2.89
CA MET A 30 3.96 -0.71 1.43
C MET A 30 3.01 -1.75 0.84
N ILE A 31 2.28 -1.38 -0.21
CA ILE A 31 1.44 -2.30 -0.97
C ILE A 31 1.63 -2.09 -2.47
N GLY A 32 1.90 -3.17 -3.19
CA GLY A 32 1.94 -3.21 -4.65
C GLY A 32 0.59 -3.68 -5.22
N LEU A 33 0.07 -2.93 -6.20
CA LEU A 33 -1.23 -3.18 -6.83
C LEU A 33 -1.05 -3.32 -8.35
N PRO A 34 -1.81 -4.19 -9.02
CA PRO A 34 -1.59 -4.47 -10.45
C PRO A 34 -2.13 -3.39 -11.38
N LEU A 35 -2.97 -2.47 -10.89
CA LEU A 35 -3.61 -1.43 -11.70
C LEU A 35 -3.54 -0.09 -11.00
N ARG A 36 -3.31 0.97 -11.78
CA ARG A 36 -3.30 2.36 -11.31
C ARG A 36 -4.60 2.76 -10.63
N LEU A 37 -5.75 2.35 -11.16
CA LEU A 37 -7.05 2.64 -10.55
C LEU A 37 -7.17 2.05 -9.14
N LEU A 38 -6.66 0.83 -8.94
CA LEU A 38 -6.64 0.19 -7.62
C LEU A 38 -5.66 0.90 -6.68
N ALA A 39 -4.48 1.30 -7.17
CA ALA A 39 -3.55 2.12 -6.40
C ALA A 39 -4.21 3.42 -5.94
N ARG A 40 -5.00 4.08 -6.79
CA ARG A 40 -5.70 5.30 -6.42
C ARG A 40 -6.79 5.05 -5.35
N GLU A 41 -7.63 4.04 -5.55
CA GLU A 41 -8.68 3.68 -4.58
C GLU A 41 -8.09 3.36 -3.20
N VAL A 42 -7.01 2.57 -3.16
CA VAL A 42 -6.33 2.22 -1.91
C VAL A 42 -5.66 3.44 -1.29
N TYR A 43 -5.03 4.30 -2.09
CA TYR A 43 -4.44 5.54 -1.59
C TYR A 43 -5.49 6.43 -0.92
N ASP A 44 -6.63 6.67 -1.55
CA ASP A 44 -7.70 7.51 -0.98
C ASP A 44 -8.22 6.91 0.35
N ARG A 45 -8.34 5.58 0.44
CA ARG A 45 -8.69 4.88 1.69
C ARG A 45 -7.63 5.07 2.79
N VAL A 46 -6.35 5.00 2.45
CA VAL A 46 -5.26 5.19 3.42
C VAL A 46 -5.17 6.66 3.85
N VAL A 47 -5.36 7.61 2.94
CA VAL A 47 -5.47 9.04 3.25
C VAL A 47 -6.62 9.29 4.23
N ALA A 48 -7.79 8.69 4.01
CA ALA A 48 -8.92 8.82 4.93
C ALA A 48 -8.61 8.26 6.34
N ALA A 49 -7.85 7.16 6.41
CA ALA A 49 -7.52 6.50 7.68
C ALA A 49 -6.33 7.11 8.43
N LYS A 50 -5.34 7.64 7.72
CA LYS A 50 -4.02 8.04 8.28
C LYS A 50 -3.66 9.49 8.01
N GLY A 51 -4.38 10.18 7.13
CA GLY A 51 -4.09 11.55 6.70
C GLY A 51 -3.12 11.61 5.52
N TYR A 52 -3.31 12.66 4.70
CA TYR A 52 -2.55 12.90 3.46
C TYR A 52 -1.03 12.86 3.66
N ALA A 53 -0.53 13.51 4.70
CA ALA A 53 0.92 13.61 4.97
C ALA A 53 1.60 12.25 5.19
N HIS A 54 0.83 11.20 5.49
CA HIS A 54 1.36 9.87 5.82
C HIS A 54 1.21 8.85 4.69
N ALA A 55 0.52 9.20 3.60
CA ALA A 55 0.28 8.32 2.47
C ALA A 55 1.03 8.82 1.22
N ALA A 56 1.70 7.91 0.52
CA ALA A 56 2.27 8.14 -0.79
C ALA A 56 1.52 7.31 -1.84
N LEU A 57 1.29 7.91 -3.02
CA LEU A 57 0.84 7.23 -4.24
C LEU A 57 2.00 7.26 -5.24
N ILE A 58 2.47 6.10 -5.68
CA ILE A 58 3.58 6.00 -6.63
C ILE A 58 3.17 5.09 -7.77
N THR A 59 2.99 5.67 -8.96
CA THR A 59 2.66 4.95 -10.18
C THR A 59 3.55 5.43 -11.33
N GLY A 60 3.41 4.85 -12.52
CA GLY A 60 4.14 5.32 -13.69
C GLY A 60 3.74 6.74 -14.12
N GLU A 61 2.49 7.12 -13.89
CA GLU A 61 1.89 8.37 -14.39
C GLU A 61 1.69 9.45 -13.32
N GLU A 62 1.53 9.05 -12.06
CA GLU A 62 1.29 9.95 -10.92
C GLU A 62 2.18 9.60 -9.73
N ARG A 63 2.81 10.63 -9.15
CA ARG A 63 3.62 10.51 -7.93
C ARG A 63 3.23 11.57 -6.90
N ILE A 64 2.66 11.13 -5.80
CA ILE A 64 2.40 11.91 -4.59
C ILE A 64 3.24 11.29 -3.48
N CYS A 65 4.22 12.01 -2.94
CA CYS A 65 5.12 11.45 -1.92
C CYS A 65 5.51 12.54 -0.91
N PRO A 66 4.66 12.79 0.12
CA PRO A 66 5.01 13.70 1.21
C PRO A 66 6.31 13.27 1.91
N PRO A 67 7.08 14.21 2.48
CA PRO A 67 8.33 13.90 3.16
C PRO A 67 8.15 13.03 4.41
N THR A 68 6.94 12.97 4.97
CA THR A 68 6.59 12.19 6.17
C THR A 68 5.71 10.97 5.85
N ALA A 69 5.70 10.53 4.59
CA ALA A 69 4.98 9.34 4.16
C ALA A 69 5.48 8.09 4.91
N ARG A 70 4.53 7.32 5.44
CA ARG A 70 4.78 6.03 6.11
C ARG A 70 4.15 4.86 5.39
N TYR A 71 3.12 5.12 4.58
CA TYR A 71 2.38 4.13 3.82
C TYR A 71 2.56 4.41 2.33
N PHE A 72 3.12 3.45 1.61
CA PHE A 72 3.44 3.56 0.19
C PHE A 72 2.49 2.70 -0.62
N ILE A 73 1.60 3.35 -1.38
CA ILE A 73 0.62 2.68 -2.23
C ILE A 73 1.14 2.80 -3.67
N CYS A 74 1.48 1.67 -4.26
CA CYS A 74 2.22 1.65 -5.52
C CYS A 74 1.57 0.74 -6.55
N THR A 75 1.78 1.03 -7.84
CA THR A 75 1.79 -0.06 -8.83
C THR A 75 3.03 -0.92 -8.61
N VAL A 76 2.93 -2.24 -8.85
CA VAL A 76 4.01 -3.20 -8.55
C VAL A 76 5.34 -2.78 -9.20
N GLU A 77 5.28 -2.30 -10.43
CA GLU A 77 6.41 -1.85 -11.24
C GLU A 77 7.06 -0.56 -10.73
N SER A 78 6.37 0.18 -9.87
CA SER A 78 6.80 1.48 -9.33
C SER A 78 7.13 1.44 -7.83
N MET A 79 7.19 0.24 -7.24
CA MET A 79 7.53 0.06 -5.82
C MET A 79 8.96 0.52 -5.53
N PRO A 80 9.17 1.43 -4.55
CA PRO A 80 10.51 1.84 -4.12
C PRO A 80 11.28 0.68 -3.48
N VAL A 81 12.47 0.36 -3.99
CA VAL A 81 13.30 -0.77 -3.51
C VAL A 81 14.25 -0.38 -2.37
N ASP A 82 14.44 0.91 -2.16
CA ASP A 82 15.27 1.50 -1.11
C ASP A 82 14.51 1.65 0.22
N ILE A 83 13.18 1.53 0.20
CA ILE A 83 12.30 1.65 1.37
C ILE A 83 12.06 0.27 1.98
N ARG A 84 12.28 0.16 3.30
CA ARG A 84 12.06 -1.08 4.08
C ARG A 84 10.98 -0.85 5.14
N PRO A 85 9.69 -1.07 4.81
CA PRO A 85 8.61 -0.92 5.77
C PRO A 85 8.49 -2.13 6.71
N ASP A 86 7.76 -1.95 7.81
CA ASP A 86 7.41 -3.02 8.74
C ASP A 86 6.44 -4.05 8.12
N PHE A 87 5.66 -3.63 7.11
CA PHE A 87 4.72 -4.45 6.36
C PHE A 87 4.92 -4.30 4.85
N LEU A 88 5.02 -5.42 4.13
CA LEU A 88 5.10 -5.53 2.67
C LEU A 88 4.22 -6.70 2.20
#